data_AF-A0A2G5T7P9-F1
#
_entry.id   AF-A0A2G5T7P9-F1
#
_cell.length_a   1.000
_cell.length_b   1.000
_cell.length_c   1.000
_cell.angle_alpha   90.00
_cell.angle_beta   90.00
_cell.angle_gamma   90.00
#
_symmetry.space_group_name_H-M   'P 1'
#
loop_
_entity.id
_entity.type
_entity.pdbx_description
1 polymer ?
#
loop_
_entity_poly.entity_id
_entity_poly.type
_entity_poly.pdbx_seq_one_letter_code
_entity_poly.pdbx_strand_id
1 'polypeptide(L)'
;MCFQPEADSIVHQLPMPEVPAPDSLEDLSDTFERIKKNANIPPAALAMIGFKQKEIPPAFFRIFSFRPVDIDSYLCLTKDENHSAGHGHPTDAYRSYVWIKANENIGDDPRLHMAAAAYISDATMIETALRPHSKYV
;
A
#
# COMPACT_ATOMS: atom_id res chain seq x y z
N MET A 1 2.53 -23.22 -3.34
CA MET A 1 1.89 -23.01 -4.64
C MET A 1 1.61 -24.37 -5.25
N CYS A 2 0.37 -24.61 -5.67
CA CYS A 2 0.01 -25.84 -6.39
C CYS A 2 0.35 -25.61 -7.87
N PHE A 3 1.25 -26.42 -8.44
CA PHE A 3 1.61 -26.35 -9.86
C PHE A 3 0.87 -27.46 -10.60
N GLN A 4 -0.39 -27.18 -10.95
CA GLN A 4 -1.22 -28.08 -11.76
C GLN A 4 -1.46 -27.42 -13.12
N PRO A 5 -1.18 -28.09 -14.25
CA PRO A 5 -1.67 -27.64 -15.54
C PRO A 5 -3.20 -27.83 -15.59
N GLU A 6 -3.95 -26.73 -15.58
CA GLU A 6 -5.41 -26.77 -15.75
C GLU A 6 -5.74 -26.89 -17.25
N ALA A 7 -6.33 -28.01 -17.66
CA ALA A 7 -6.92 -28.17 -18.98
C ALA A 7 -8.33 -27.56 -19.00
N ASP A 8 -8.65 -26.78 -20.05
CA ASP A 8 -9.94 -26.13 -20.31
C ASP A 8 -10.55 -25.38 -19.10
N SER A 9 -9.89 -24.31 -18.65
CA SER A 9 -10.40 -23.45 -17.57
C SER A 9 -11.23 -22.27 -18.10
N ILE A 10 -12.32 -21.95 -17.38
CA ILE A 10 -13.13 -20.75 -17.65
C ILE A 10 -12.33 -19.52 -17.23
N VAL A 11 -11.91 -18.71 -18.20
CA VAL A 11 -11.17 -17.46 -17.95
C VAL A 11 -12.15 -16.33 -17.66
N HIS A 12 -12.19 -15.86 -16.42
CA HIS A 12 -12.90 -14.65 -16.02
C HIS A 12 -12.09 -13.87 -14.99
N GLN A 13 -12.22 -12.55 -14.98
CA GLN A 13 -11.55 -11.66 -14.04
C GLN A 13 -12.50 -10.50 -13.72
N LEU A 14 -12.50 -10.04 -12.46
CA LEU A 14 -13.20 -8.80 -12.10
C LEU A 14 -12.54 -7.60 -12.80
N PRO A 15 -13.31 -6.55 -13.16
CA PRO A 15 -12.73 -5.34 -13.69
C PRO A 15 -11.78 -4.71 -12.67
N MET A 16 -10.64 -4.21 -13.17
CA MET A 16 -9.73 -3.42 -12.34
C MET A 16 -10.45 -2.16 -11.85
N PRO A 17 -10.36 -1.80 -10.56
CA PRO A 17 -10.97 -0.57 -10.07
C PRO A 17 -10.34 0.66 -10.73
N GLU A 18 -11.14 1.69 -10.96
CA GLU A 18 -10.65 2.95 -11.52
C GLU A 18 -9.90 3.75 -10.45
N VAL A 19 -8.58 3.76 -10.55
CA VAL A 19 -7.68 4.49 -9.64
C VAL A 19 -6.66 5.32 -10.44
N PRO A 20 -6.11 6.40 -9.87
CA PRO A 20 -5.05 7.18 -10.51
C PRO A 20 -3.86 6.31 -10.92
N ALA A 21 -3.25 6.65 -12.06
CA ALA A 21 -2.06 5.98 -12.56
C ALA A 21 -0.87 6.19 -11.62
N PRO A 22 0.07 5.23 -11.53
CA PRO A 22 1.19 5.27 -10.59
C PRO A 22 2.07 6.52 -10.79
N ASP A 23 2.24 7.00 -12.02
CA ASP A 23 3.07 8.17 -12.34
C ASP A 23 2.52 9.49 -11.77
N SER A 24 1.22 9.53 -11.44
CA SER A 24 0.57 10.70 -10.82
C SER A 24 0.66 10.73 -9.29
N LEU A 25 1.20 9.67 -8.67
CA LEU A 25 1.22 9.47 -7.22
C LEU A 25 2.64 9.64 -6.65
N GLU A 26 2.73 10.14 -5.42
CA GLU A 26 3.98 10.29 -4.67
C GLU A 26 4.48 8.92 -4.17
N ASP A 27 5.80 8.70 -4.18
CA ASP A 27 6.39 7.53 -3.52
C ASP A 27 6.33 7.69 -2.00
N LEU A 28 6.10 6.58 -1.29
CA LEU A 28 6.00 6.59 0.15
C LEU A 28 7.28 7.09 0.85
N SER A 29 8.45 6.84 0.24
CA SER A 29 9.74 7.30 0.75
C SER A 29 9.84 8.83 0.70
N ASP A 30 9.45 9.42 -0.42
CA ASP A 30 9.41 10.88 -0.61
C ASP A 30 8.39 11.53 0.32
N THR A 31 7.24 10.87 0.49
CA THR A 31 6.20 11.27 1.43
C THR A 31 6.75 11.35 2.86
N PHE A 32 7.48 10.33 3.32
CA PHE A 32 8.05 10.34 4.66
C PHE A 32 9.04 11.48 4.88
N GLU A 33 9.87 11.78 3.88
CA GLU A 33 10.82 12.90 3.95
C GLU A 33 10.12 14.26 3.93
N ARG A 34 9.04 14.41 3.15
CA ARG A 34 8.19 15.60 3.16
C ARG A 34 7.51 15.80 4.51
N ILE A 35 6.96 14.73 5.07
CA ILE A 35 6.27 14.77 6.36
C ILE A 35 7.25 15.16 7.46
N LYS A 36 8.45 14.55 7.54
CA LYS A 36 9.48 14.94 8.53
C LYS A 36 9.83 16.43 8.52
N LYS A 37 9.75 17.09 7.35
CA LYS A 37 10.05 18.52 7.20
C LYS A 37 8.90 19.44 7.64
N ASN A 38 7.68 18.93 7.74
CA ASN A 38 6.51 19.69 8.15
C ASN A 38 6.15 19.43 9.63
N ALA A 39 6.06 20.49 10.43
CA ALA A 39 5.92 20.39 11.88
C ALA A 39 4.49 20.09 12.40
N ASN A 40 3.47 20.03 11.53
CA ASN A 40 2.07 19.91 11.95
C ASN A 40 1.47 18.55 11.54
N ILE A 41 1.91 17.47 12.20
CA ILE A 41 1.48 16.09 11.93
C ILE A 41 0.73 15.56 13.15
N PRO A 42 -0.39 14.82 12.97
CA PRO A 42 -1.06 14.16 14.08
C PRO A 42 -0.13 13.18 14.82
N PRO A 43 -0.21 13.07 16.16
CA PRO A 43 0.63 12.15 16.93
C PRO A 43 0.52 10.68 16.49
N ALA A 44 -0.67 10.24 16.05
CA ALA A 44 -0.89 8.89 15.55
C ALA A 44 -0.09 8.61 14.26
N ALA A 45 -0.08 9.55 13.32
CA ALA A 45 0.69 9.46 12.09
C ALA A 45 2.21 9.46 12.39
N LEU A 46 2.66 10.30 13.33
CA LEU A 46 4.07 10.32 13.75
C LEU A 46 4.51 8.98 14.34
N ALA A 47 3.68 8.37 15.20
CA ALA A 47 3.95 7.05 15.78
C ALA A 47 4.00 5.95 14.71
N MET A 48 3.08 5.98 13.75
CA MET A 48 3.01 5.01 12.65
C MET A 48 4.21 5.13 11.70
N ILE A 49 4.61 6.37 11.35
CA ILE A 49 5.81 6.63 10.54
C ILE A 49 7.06 6.19 11.28
N GLY A 50 7.18 6.51 12.57
CA GLY A 50 8.31 6.11 13.40
C GLY A 50 8.44 4.60 13.57
N PHE A 51 7.32 3.89 13.73
CA PHE A 51 7.28 2.43 13.75
C PHE A 51 7.74 1.85 12.41
N LYS A 52 7.14 2.31 11.30
CA LYS A 52 7.51 1.88 9.94
C LYS A 52 9.00 2.10 9.65
N GLN A 53 9.57 3.24 10.01
CA GLN A 53 11.00 3.51 9.76
C GLN A 53 11.95 2.64 10.59
N LYS A 54 11.52 2.12 11.75
CA LYS A 54 12.31 1.21 12.57
C LYS A 54 12.23 -0.22 12.07
N GLU A 55 11.03 -0.67 11.71
CA GLU A 55 10.78 -2.05 11.30
C GLU A 55 11.16 -2.30 9.84
N ILE A 56 11.00 -1.31 8.97
CA ILE A 56 11.32 -1.43 7.55
C ILE A 56 12.82 -1.15 7.36
N PRO A 57 13.62 -2.14 6.92
CA PRO A 57 15.03 -1.91 6.65
C PRO A 57 15.19 -0.80 5.60
N PRO A 58 16.23 0.06 5.70
CA PRO A 58 16.48 1.10 4.70
C PRO A 58 16.60 0.57 3.26
N ALA A 59 17.01 -0.70 3.11
CA ALA A 59 17.10 -1.36 1.81
C ALA A 59 15.73 -1.73 1.20
N PHE A 60 14.65 -1.81 1.98
CA PHE A 60 13.34 -2.24 1.49
C PHE A 60 12.77 -1.29 0.44
N PHE A 61 12.78 0.02 0.74
CA PHE A 61 12.35 1.06 -0.21
C PHE A 61 13.29 1.21 -1.42
N ARG A 62 14.51 0.66 -1.34
CA ARG A 62 15.38 0.53 -2.51
C ARG A 62 14.88 -0.54 -3.46
N ILE A 63 14.39 -1.66 -2.93
CA ILE A 63 14.00 -2.84 -3.71
C ILE A 63 12.58 -2.69 -4.26
N PHE A 64 11.67 -2.10 -3.48
CA PHE A 64 10.28 -1.87 -3.87
C PHE A 64 9.87 -0.41 -3.70
N SER A 65 9.19 0.13 -4.71
CA SER A 65 8.46 1.39 -4.63
C SER A 65 7.00 1.16 -4.26
N PHE A 66 6.47 2.06 -3.44
CA PHE A 66 5.10 2.01 -2.94
C PHE A 66 4.46 3.37 -3.17
N ARG A 67 3.35 3.39 -3.90
CA ARG A 67 2.59 4.61 -4.19
C ARG A 67 1.14 4.42 -3.77
N PRO A 68 0.79 4.81 -2.53
CA PRO A 68 -0.59 4.79 -2.07
C PRO A 68 -1.44 5.74 -2.92
N VAL A 69 -2.64 5.30 -3.29
CA VAL A 69 -3.60 6.16 -4.02
C VAL A 69 -4.14 7.28 -3.13
N ASP A 70 -4.29 7.00 -1.83
CA ASP A 70 -4.74 7.96 -0.82
C ASP A 70 -3.74 7.94 0.34
N ILE A 71 -2.85 8.94 0.37
CA ILE A 71 -1.78 9.02 1.36
C ILE A 71 -2.28 9.45 2.73
N ASP A 72 -3.34 10.26 2.77
CA ASP A 72 -3.92 10.77 4.00
C ASP A 72 -4.60 9.65 4.76
N SER A 73 -5.34 8.79 4.05
CA SER A 73 -5.89 7.55 4.60
C SER A 73 -4.81 6.51 4.92
N TYR A 74 -3.77 6.38 4.07
CA TYR A 74 -2.69 5.43 4.28
C TYR A 74 -1.88 5.69 5.56
N LEU A 75 -1.63 6.96 5.90
CA LEU A 75 -0.85 7.38 7.08
C LEU A 75 -1.70 7.99 8.21
N CYS A 76 -3.02 7.96 8.11
CA CYS A 76 -3.94 8.57 9.08
C CYS A 76 -3.62 10.07 9.33
N LEU A 77 -3.32 10.84 8.27
CA LEU A 77 -2.90 12.25 8.37
C LEU A 77 -4.07 13.20 8.64
N THR A 78 -5.28 12.83 8.23
CA THR A 78 -6.50 13.63 8.43
C THR A 78 -7.47 12.90 9.35
N LYS A 79 -8.07 13.63 10.30
CA LYS A 79 -9.20 13.17 11.13
C LYS A 79 -10.51 13.66 10.50
N ASP A 80 -10.75 13.35 9.23
CA ASP A 80 -12.06 13.70 8.68
C ASP A 80 -13.07 12.63 9.07
N GLU A 81 -14.12 13.05 9.77
CA GLU A 81 -15.32 12.24 10.03
C GLU A 81 -15.98 11.75 8.71
N ASN A 82 -15.64 12.42 7.60
CA ASN A 82 -16.13 12.17 6.25
C ASN A 82 -15.09 11.55 5.29
N HIS A 83 -13.85 11.27 5.72
CA HIS A 83 -12.89 10.52 4.88
C HIS A 83 -13.35 9.07 4.80
N SER A 84 -14.22 8.82 3.82
CA SER A 84 -14.42 7.51 3.25
C SER A 84 -13.13 7.19 2.52
N ALA A 85 -12.25 6.38 3.13
CA ALA A 85 -11.18 5.75 2.37
C ALA A 85 -11.87 5.04 1.20
N GLY A 86 -11.74 5.54 -0.03
CA GLY A 86 -12.47 5.03 -1.20
C GLY A 86 -13.69 5.87 -1.62
N HIS A 87 -13.67 6.25 -2.91
CA HIS A 87 -14.75 6.74 -3.77
C HIS A 87 -16.10 7.12 -3.13
N GLY A 88 -16.10 8.03 -2.15
CA GLY A 88 -17.28 8.77 -1.68
C GLY A 88 -18.38 7.95 -1.00
N HIS A 89 -18.16 6.67 -0.64
CA HIS A 89 -19.17 5.85 0.04
C HIS A 89 -18.71 5.49 1.48
N PRO A 90 -19.52 5.67 2.53
CA PRO A 90 -19.14 5.36 3.92
C PRO A 90 -18.78 3.87 4.17
N THR A 91 -19.16 2.97 3.26
CA THR A 91 -18.77 1.55 3.27
C THR A 91 -17.43 1.27 2.65
N ASP A 92 -16.74 2.23 2.03
CA ASP A 92 -15.47 1.98 1.37
C ASP A 92 -14.27 2.08 2.32
N ALA A 93 -14.47 2.56 3.56
CA ALA A 93 -13.45 2.90 4.56
C ALA A 93 -12.38 1.82 4.88
N TYR A 94 -12.58 0.57 4.45
CA TYR A 94 -11.63 -0.54 4.59
C TYR A 94 -10.74 -0.76 3.35
N ARG A 95 -11.02 -0.10 2.22
CA ARG A 95 -10.28 -0.29 0.97
C ARG A 95 -9.01 0.54 0.96
N SER A 96 -7.92 -0.09 0.52
CA SER A 96 -6.64 0.55 0.28
C SER A 96 -6.14 0.15 -1.09
N TYR A 97 -5.79 1.14 -1.90
CA TYR A 97 -5.13 0.92 -3.17
C TYR A 97 -3.70 1.44 -3.07
N VAL A 98 -2.75 0.59 -3.42
CA VAL A 98 -1.32 0.91 -3.42
C VAL A 98 -0.73 0.32 -4.69
N TRP A 99 -0.06 1.15 -5.48
CA TRP A 99 0.78 0.67 -6.56
C TRP A 99 2.11 0.21 -5.99
N ILE A 100 2.52 -0.99 -6.38
CA ILE A 100 3.75 -1.62 -5.93
C ILE A 100 4.56 -2.00 -7.15
N LYS A 101 5.86 -1.69 -7.13
CA LYS A 101 6.78 -2.05 -8.21
C LYS A 101 8.14 -2.44 -7.65
N ALA A 102 8.71 -3.53 -8.15
CA ALA A 102 10.11 -3.83 -7.92
C ALA A 102 10.98 -2.87 -8.74
N ASN A 103 11.93 -2.21 -8.07
CA ASN A 103 12.79 -1.21 -8.70
C ASN A 103 13.93 -1.86 -9.49
N GLU A 104 14.36 -3.04 -9.06
CA GLU A 104 15.44 -3.81 -9.67
C GLU A 104 14.90 -4.87 -10.64
N ASN A 105 15.76 -5.32 -11.55
CA ASN A 105 15.43 -6.41 -12.46
C ASN A 105 15.37 -7.74 -11.69
N ILE A 106 14.18 -8.36 -11.63
CA ILE A 106 13.95 -9.68 -11.01
C ILE A 106 14.48 -10.83 -11.91
N GLY A 107 14.76 -10.55 -13.18
CA GLY A 107 15.14 -11.53 -14.20
C GLY A 107 13.94 -12.18 -14.89
N ASP A 108 14.19 -13.10 -15.82
CA ASP A 108 13.15 -13.70 -16.67
C ASP A 108 12.52 -14.97 -16.09
N ASP A 109 12.99 -15.48 -14.94
CA ASP A 109 12.42 -16.67 -14.31
C ASP A 109 11.06 -16.35 -13.66
N PRO A 110 9.93 -16.91 -14.16
CA PRO A 110 8.60 -16.63 -13.63
C PRO A 110 8.45 -17.00 -12.15
N ARG A 111 9.26 -17.93 -11.64
CA ARG A 111 9.23 -18.35 -10.23
C ARG A 111 9.72 -17.24 -9.31
N LEU A 112 10.66 -16.42 -9.76
CA LEU A 112 11.13 -15.26 -8.99
C LEU A 112 10.07 -14.16 -8.95
N HIS A 113 9.35 -13.93 -10.05
CA HIS A 113 8.21 -13.00 -10.07
C HIS A 113 7.09 -13.46 -9.12
N MET A 114 6.75 -14.75 -9.13
CA MET A 114 5.77 -15.32 -8.20
C MET A 114 6.23 -15.22 -6.74
N ALA A 115 7.51 -15.48 -6.47
CA ALA A 115 8.08 -15.34 -5.13
C ALA A 115 8.05 -13.88 -4.65
N ALA A 116 8.39 -12.92 -5.52
CA ALA A 116 8.32 -11.49 -5.23
C ALA A 116 6.88 -11.04 -4.97
N ALA A 117 5.92 -11.49 -5.79
CA ALA A 117 4.50 -11.20 -5.61
C ALA A 117 3.95 -11.78 -4.29
N ALA A 118 4.33 -13.02 -3.95
CA ALA A 118 3.97 -13.62 -2.68
C ALA A 118 4.60 -12.88 -1.49
N TYR A 119 5.89 -12.54 -1.59
CA TYR A 119 6.62 -11.78 -0.56
C TYR A 119 6.03 -10.39 -0.31
N ILE A 120 5.53 -9.71 -1.35
CA ILE A 120 5.01 -8.35 -1.20
C ILE A 120 3.52 -8.31 -0.85
N SER A 121 2.81 -9.44 -0.95
CA SER A 121 1.36 -9.51 -0.72
C SER A 121 0.95 -9.26 0.73
N ASP A 122 1.80 -9.60 1.70
CA ASP A 122 1.53 -9.40 3.13
C ASP A 122 1.97 -8.02 3.63
N ALA A 123 2.83 -7.31 2.88
CA ALA A 123 3.47 -6.06 3.28
C ALA A 123 2.51 -4.92 3.65
N THR A 124 1.28 -4.92 3.10
CA THR A 124 0.27 -3.88 3.36
C THR A 124 -0.99 -4.41 4.03
N MET A 125 -1.06 -5.71 4.35
CA MET A 125 -2.29 -6.38 4.78
C MET A 125 -2.68 -6.03 6.23
N ILE A 126 -1.72 -5.84 7.13
CA ILE A 126 -2.01 -5.47 8.53
C ILE A 126 -2.58 -4.05 8.60
N GLU A 127 -2.10 -3.15 7.75
CA GLU A 127 -2.51 -1.75 7.76
C GLU A 127 -3.97 -1.57 7.35
N THR A 128 -4.43 -2.31 6.34
CA THR A 128 -5.83 -2.28 5.92
C THR A 128 -6.75 -2.75 7.05
N ALA A 129 -6.33 -3.77 7.81
CA ALA A 129 -7.10 -4.30 8.94
C ALA A 129 -7.13 -3.34 10.15
N LEU A 130 -6.06 -2.60 10.41
CA LEU A 130 -5.98 -1.69 11.56
C LEU A 130 -6.75 -0.37 11.35
N ARG A 131 -6.93 0.09 10.11
CA ARG A 131 -7.54 1.40 9.80
C ARG A 131 -8.95 1.62 10.38
N PRO A 132 -9.91 0.69 10.29
CA PRO A 132 -11.23 0.88 10.90
C PRO A 132 -11.18 1.06 12.42
N HIS A 133 -10.10 0.58 13.06
CA HIS A 133 -9.93 0.58 14.51
C HIS A 133 -9.04 1.73 15.02
N SER A 134 -8.40 2.49 14.14
CA SER A 134 -7.57 3.66 14.54
C SER A 134 -8.41 4.85 15.03
N LYS A 135 -9.74 4.81 14.84
CA LYS A 135 -10.69 5.85 15.27
C LYS A 135 -10.85 6.01 16.80
N TYR A 136 -10.28 5.11 17.61
CA TYR A 136 -10.52 5.04 19.06
C TYR A 136 -9.28 5.26 19.95
N VAL A 137 -8.22 5.87 19.43
CA VAL A 137 -7.03 6.26 20.23
C VAL A 137 -6.76 7.76 20.14
#